data_AF-A0AAE4J3W2-F1
#
_entry.id   AF-A0AAE4J3W2-F1
#
_cell.length_a   1.000
_cell.length_b   1.000
_cell.length_c   1.000
_cell.angle_alpha   90.00
_cell.angle_beta   90.00
_cell.angle_gamma   90.00
#
_symmetry.space_group_name_H-M   'P 1'
#
loop_
_entity.id
_entity.type
_entity.pdbx_description
1 polymer ?
#
loop_
_entity_poly.entity_id
_entity_poly.type
_entity_poly.pdbx_seq_one_letter_code
_entity_poly.pdbx_strand_id
1 'polypeptide(L)' 'MSALFLAIPLTIFVLFVLPIWLWLHYSNRSSRGELSQSEQQRLAQLSAEANKMRERIQALEAILDAEHPNWRER' A
#
# COMPACT_ATOMS: atom_id res chain seq x y z
N MET A 1 54.93 -4.23 -5.17
CA MET A 1 54.56 -3.23 -4.15
C MET A 1 53.54 -2.19 -4.62
N SER A 2 53.26 -2.05 -5.93
CA SER A 2 52.31 -1.07 -6.49
C SER A 2 50.83 -1.44 -6.33
N ALA A 3 50.49 -2.74 -6.35
CA ALA A 3 49.09 -3.19 -6.25
C ALA A 3 48.41 -2.79 -4.92
N LEU A 4 49.17 -2.72 -3.82
CA LEU A 4 48.63 -2.35 -2.51
C LEU A 4 48.19 -0.87 -2.47
N PHE A 5 48.93 0.03 -3.12
CA PHE A 5 48.59 1.46 -3.17
C PHE A 5 47.34 1.75 -4.00
N LEU A 6 47.04 0.94 -5.02
CA LEU A 6 45.81 1.04 -5.80
C LEU A 6 44.64 0.30 -5.13
N ALA A 7 44.92 -0.81 -4.43
CA ALA A 7 43.90 -1.61 -3.76
C ALA A 7 43.25 -0.86 -2.59
N ILE A 8 44.02 -0.11 -1.79
CA ILE A 8 43.51 0.62 -0.62
C ILE A 8 42.37 1.60 -0.97
N PRO A 9 42.55 2.59 -1.88
CA PRO A 9 41.47 3.50 -2.24
C PRO A 9 40.31 2.80 -2.95
N LEU A 10 40.59 1.75 -3.73
CA LEU A 10 39.56 0.93 -4.37
C LEU A 10 38.69 0.19 -3.33
N THR A 11 39.29 -0.40 -2.30
CA THR A 11 38.55 -1.10 -1.23
C THR A 11 37.69 -0.15 -0.41
N ILE A 12 38.17 1.06 -0.13
CA ILE A 12 37.37 2.09 0.56
C ILE A 12 36.19 2.49 -0.33
N PHE A 13 36.42 2.75 -1.62
CA PHE A 13 35.35 3.07 -2.56
C PHE A 13 34.27 1.98 -2.58
N VAL A 14 34.67 0.70 -2.66
CA VAL A 14 33.75 -0.43 -2.64
C VAL A 14 33.00 -0.53 -1.31
N LEU A 15 33.68 -0.33 -0.18
CA LEU A 15 33.09 -0.37 1.16
C LEU A 15 32.08 0.75 1.41
N PHE A 16 32.17 1.91 0.76
CA PHE A 16 31.21 3.00 0.95
C PHE A 16 30.13 3.01 -0.14
N VAL A 17 30.50 2.79 -1.39
CA VAL A 17 29.57 2.88 -2.52
C VAL A 17 28.61 1.69 -2.55
N LEU A 18 29.06 0.46 -2.27
CA LEU A 18 28.16 -0.70 -2.25
C LEU A 18 27.08 -0.59 -1.17
N PRO A 19 27.37 -0.23 0.09
CA PRO A 19 26.32 -0.07 1.10
C PRO A 19 25.35 1.06 0.79
N ILE A 20 25.83 2.21 0.30
CA ILE A 20 24.96 3.34 -0.08
C ILE A 20 24.06 2.93 -1.25
N TRP A 21 24.61 2.23 -2.25
CA TRP A 21 23.83 1.76 -3.39
C TRP A 21 22.77 0.75 -2.98
N LEU A 22 23.11 -0.24 -2.15
CA LEU A 22 22.15 -1.19 -1.61
C LEU A 22 21.06 -0.47 -0.81
N TRP A 23 21.44 0.44 0.08
CA TRP A 23 20.46 1.22 0.85
C TRP A 23 19.49 1.98 -0.06
N LEU A 24 19.99 2.67 -1.09
CA LEU A 24 19.16 3.40 -2.05
C LEU A 24 18.30 2.47 -2.93
N HIS A 25 18.88 1.36 -3.40
CA HIS A 25 18.17 0.37 -4.21
C HIS A 25 17.01 -0.29 -3.46
N TYR A 26 17.24 -0.61 -2.18
CA TYR A 26 16.21 -1.22 -1.34
C TYR A 26 15.20 -0.17 -0.85
N SER A 27 15.62 1.06 -0.53
CA SER A 27 14.72 2.17 -0.19
C SER A 27 13.72 2.46 -1.33
N ASN A 28 14.18 2.48 -2.57
CA ASN A 28 13.32 2.72 -3.72
C ASN A 28 12.36 1.54 -4.01
N ARG A 29 12.65 0.34 -3.48
CA ARG A 29 11.74 -0.83 -3.50
C ARG A 29 10.79 -0.86 -2.30
N SER A 30 11.20 -0.43 -1.11
CA SER A 30 10.33 -0.38 0.07
C SER A 30 9.22 0.65 -0.07
N SER A 31 9.47 1.75 -0.80
CA SER A 31 8.45 2.75 -1.14
C SER A 31 7.33 2.22 -2.07
N ARG A 32 7.44 1.00 -2.61
CA ARG A 32 6.34 0.36 -3.37
C ARG A 32 5.39 -0.45 -2.47
N GLY A 33 5.79 -0.75 -1.23
CA GLY A 33 5.01 -1.55 -0.29
C GLY A 33 4.20 -0.71 0.69
N GLU A 34 4.61 0.53 0.95
CA GLU A 34 3.81 1.49 1.71
C GLU A 34 2.87 2.21 0.75
N LEU A 35 1.56 2.06 0.98
CA LEU A 35 0.55 2.86 0.30
C LEU A 35 0.92 4.34 0.49
N SER A 36 1.02 5.07 -0.62
CA SER A 36 1.15 6.53 -0.56
C SER A 36 0.03 7.10 0.31
N GLN A 37 0.27 8.19 1.04
CA GLN A 37 -0.79 8.84 1.83
C GLN A 37 -2.06 9.11 1.02
N SER A 38 -1.92 9.43 -0.28
CA SER A 38 -3.05 9.59 -1.19
C SER A 38 -3.83 8.29 -1.44
N GLU A 39 -3.15 7.15 -1.51
CA GLU A 39 -3.78 5.83 -1.67
C GLU A 39 -4.50 5.41 -0.40
N GLN A 40 -3.90 5.66 0.78
CA GLN A 40 -4.55 5.42 2.07
C GLN A 40 -5.83 6.24 2.21
N GLN A 41 -5.79 7.52 1.84
CA GLN A 41 -6.96 8.40 1.87
C GLN A 41 -8.05 7.94 0.89
N ARG A 42 -7.67 7.48 -0.30
CA ARG A 42 -8.61 6.92 -1.28
C ARG A 42 -9.27 5.63 -0.78
N LEU A 43 -8.52 4.74 -0.14
CA LEU A 43 -9.07 3.52 0.45
C LEU A 43 -10.03 3.84 1.60
N ALA A 44 -9.69 4.80 2.46
CA ALA A 44 -10.59 5.26 3.52
C ALA A 44 -11.90 5.83 2.95
N GLN A 45 -11.83 6.62 1.87
CA GLN A 45 -13.02 7.14 1.19
C GLN A 45 -13.88 6.02 0.60
N LEU A 46 -13.28 5.06 -0.10
CA LEU A 46 -14.01 3.93 -0.68
C LEU A 46 -14.68 3.08 0.41
N SER A 47 -14.02 2.87 1.55
CA SER A 47 -14.60 2.17 2.69
C SER A 47 -15.80 2.92 3.27
N ALA A 48 -15.70 4.25 3.40
CA ALA A 48 -16.81 5.08 3.87
C ALA A 48 -18.02 5.03 2.90
N GLU A 49 -17.76 5.07 1.59
CA GLU A 49 -18.81 4.93 0.57
C GLU A 49 -19.46 3.54 0.60
N ALA A 50 -18.68 2.47 0.76
CA ALA A 50 -19.19 1.13 0.92
C ALA A 50 -20.10 0.97 2.15
N ASN A 51 -19.71 1.56 3.29
CA ASN A 51 -20.54 1.57 4.50
C ASN A 51 -21.87 2.30 4.27
N LYS A 52 -21.83 3.47 3.63
CA LYS A 52 -23.04 4.23 3.30
C LYS A 52 -23.97 3.45 2.37
N MET A 53 -23.41 2.75 1.37
CA MET A 53 -24.22 1.89 0.49
C MET A 53 -24.88 0.75 1.27
N ARG A 54 -24.16 0.12 2.21
CA ARG A 54 -24.70 -0.94 3.07
C ARG A 54 -25.87 -0.46 3.92
N GLU A 55 -25.76 0.72 4.54
CA GLU A 55 -26.86 1.33 5.30
C GLU A 55 -28.09 1.59 4.44
N ARG A 56 -27.89 2.08 3.21
CA ARG A 56 -29.00 2.31 2.27
C ARG A 56 -29.67 1.00 1.86
N ILE A 57 -28.89 -0.06 1.60
CA ILE A 57 -29.43 -1.38 1.27
C ILE A 57 -30.26 -1.90 2.45
N GLN A 58 -29.76 -1.82 3.69
CA GLN A 58 -30.52 -2.23 4.87
C GLN A 58 -31.82 -1.45 5.04
N ALA A 59 -31.79 -0.14 4.80
CA ALA A 59 -33.01 0.68 4.84
C ALA A 59 -34.01 0.26 3.75
N LEU A 60 -33.54 0.00 2.53
CA LEU A 60 -34.38 -0.49 1.43
C LEU A 60 -34.94 -1.89 1.73
N GLU A 61 -34.14 -2.78 2.30
CA GLU A 61 -34.59 -4.11 2.74
C GLU A 61 -35.65 -4.02 3.83
N ALA A 62 -35.50 -3.10 4.80
CA ALA A 62 -36.49 -2.88 5.85
C ALA A 62 -37.82 -2.34 5.29
N ILE A 63 -37.77 -1.45 4.30
CA ILE A 63 -38.97 -0.95 3.61
C ILE A 63 -39.61 -2.08 2.80
N LEU A 64 -38.81 -2.85 2.06
CA LEU A 64 -39.30 -3.94 1.23
C LEU A 64 -39.89 -5.09 2.06
N ASP A 65 -39.31 -5.38 3.22
CA ASP A 65 -39.87 -6.32 4.21
C ASP A 65 -41.22 -5.83 4.75
N ALA A 66 -41.38 -4.51 4.94
CA ALA A 66 -42.65 -3.92 5.41
C ALA A 66 -43.74 -3.90 4.33
N GLU A 67 -43.38 -3.65 3.06
CA GLU A 67 -44.35 -3.58 1.94
C GLU A 67 -44.67 -4.96 1.33
N HIS A 68 -43.70 -5.87 1.29
CA HIS A 68 -43.82 -7.15 0.59
C HIS A 68 -43.23 -8.35 1.38
N PRO A 69 -43.75 -8.72 2.55
CA PRO A 69 -43.11 -9.64 3.50
C PRO A 69 -42.61 -11.01 2.97
N ASN A 70 -43.13 -11.51 1.85
CA ASN A 70 -42.70 -12.79 1.24
C ASN A 70 -41.76 -12.62 0.03
N TRP A 71 -41.17 -11.44 -0.20
CA TRP A 71 -40.30 -11.20 -1.36
C TRP A 71 -39.02 -12.07 -1.38
N ARG A 72 -38.58 -12.53 -0.20
CA ARG A 72 -37.40 -13.41 -0.04
C ARG A 72 -37.66 -14.89 -0.31
N GLU A 73 -38.92 -15.32 -0.47
CA GLU A 73 -39.30 -16.74 -0.63
C GLU A 73 -39.31 -17.23 -2.09
N ARG A 74 -38.90 -16.39 -3.06
CA ARG A 74 -38.80 -16.75 -4.48
C ARG A 74 -37.37 -17.03 -4.94
#